data_AF-A0A9P9TRG7-F1
#
_entry.id   AF-A0A9P9TRG7-F1
#
_cell.length_a   1.000
_cell.length_b   1.000
_cell.length_c   1.000
_cell.angle_alpha   90.00
_cell.angle_beta   90.00
_cell.angle_gamma   90.00
#
_symmetry.space_group_name_H-M   'P 1'
#
loop_
_entity.id
_entity.type
_entity.pdbx_description
1 polymer ?
#
loop_
_entity_poly.entity_id
_entity_poly.type
_entity_poly.pdbx_seq_one_letter_code
_entity_poly.pdbx_strand_id
1 'polypeptide(L)'
;MTATAATVPVSARQAGADFGDCTPTIDFQLGRAGRKADEGTFLPTDALVAKGQQDALNPNIITNRVCDQLTNVCNANDAAVSLCEDAQAQVAALGTKDASTAAAFNAALGF
;
A
#
# COMPACT_ATOMS: atom_id res chain seq x y z
N MET A 1 34.44 -0.86 7.50
CA MET A 1 33.62 -0.89 6.27
C MET A 1 32.26 -0.31 6.63
N THR A 2 32.10 1.01 6.50
CA THR A 2 30.83 1.72 6.76
C THR A 2 30.04 1.76 5.47
N ALA A 3 28.89 1.09 5.43
CA ALA A 3 27.99 1.10 4.30
C ALA A 3 27.25 2.44 4.24
N THR A 4 27.52 3.25 3.21
CA THR A 4 26.67 4.37 2.81
C THR A 4 25.37 3.81 2.23
N ALA A 5 24.24 4.13 2.86
CA ALA A 5 22.92 3.87 2.32
C ALA A 5 22.80 4.55 0.93
N ALA A 6 22.47 3.77 -0.10
CA ALA A 6 22.15 4.30 -1.40
C ALA A 6 20.83 5.08 -1.28
N THR A 7 20.87 6.40 -1.43
CA THR A 7 19.68 7.21 -1.67
C THR A 7 19.09 6.80 -3.00
N VAL A 8 18.05 5.96 -2.97
CA VAL A 8 17.19 5.71 -4.13
C VAL A 8 16.61 7.07 -4.54
N PRO A 9 16.74 7.50 -5.80
CA PRO A 9 16.15 8.76 -6.22
C PRO A 9 14.63 8.63 -6.09
N VAL A 10 14.06 9.35 -5.12
CA VAL A 10 12.62 9.58 -5.02
C VAL A 10 12.19 10.17 -6.36
N SER A 11 11.29 9.49 -7.06
CA SER A 11 10.79 9.99 -8.35
C SER A 11 10.19 11.38 -8.13
N ALA A 12 10.30 12.28 -9.10
CA ALA A 12 9.71 13.62 -9.00
C ALA A 12 8.19 13.58 -8.74
N ARG A 13 7.51 12.47 -9.06
CA ARG A 13 6.11 12.18 -8.72
C ARG A 13 5.87 11.88 -7.24
N GLN A 14 6.84 11.29 -6.56
CA GLN A 14 6.81 11.04 -5.11
C GLN A 14 7.22 12.30 -4.34
N ALA A 15 7.97 13.20 -4.98
CA ALA A 15 8.34 14.49 -4.39
C ALA A 15 7.09 15.36 -4.19
N GLY A 16 6.71 15.57 -2.92
CA GLY A 16 5.57 16.38 -2.53
C GLY A 16 4.33 15.60 -2.09
N ALA A 17 4.33 14.27 -2.18
CA ALA A 17 3.31 13.45 -1.53
C ALA A 17 3.49 13.51 -0.01
N ASP A 18 2.44 13.92 0.69
CA ASP A 18 2.34 13.91 2.15
C ASP A 18 1.14 13.04 2.54
N PHE A 19 1.42 11.88 3.14
CA PHE A 19 0.40 10.93 3.56
C PHE A 19 -0.18 11.23 4.95
N GLY A 20 0.21 12.36 5.54
CA GLY A 20 -0.20 12.83 6.85
C GLY A 20 0.10 11.83 7.96
N ASP A 21 -0.93 11.42 8.69
CA ASP A 21 -0.82 10.58 9.88
C ASP A 21 -0.64 9.08 9.57
N CYS A 22 -0.69 8.69 8.29
CA CYS A 22 -0.68 7.30 7.88
C CYS A 22 0.61 6.88 7.17
N THR A 23 0.94 5.59 7.30
CA THR A 23 1.92 4.88 6.45
C THR A 23 1.17 3.94 5.50
N PRO A 24 0.69 4.40 4.33
CA PRO A 24 -0.31 3.71 3.50
C PRO A 24 0.23 2.50 2.74
N THR A 25 0.83 1.55 3.45
CA THR A 25 1.38 0.31 2.89
C THR A 25 0.42 -0.86 3.13
N ILE A 26 0.57 -1.89 2.30
CA ILE A 26 -0.16 -3.15 2.42
C ILE A 26 0.82 -4.30 2.62
N ASP A 27 0.35 -5.37 3.25
CA ASP A 27 1.06 -6.64 3.31
C ASP A 27 0.26 -7.77 2.67
N PHE A 28 0.96 -8.83 2.30
CA PHE A 28 0.37 -10.07 1.84
C PHE A 28 0.84 -11.21 2.74
N GLN A 29 -0.10 -11.99 3.27
CA GLN A 29 0.22 -13.16 4.10
C GLN A 29 -0.64 -14.35 3.68
N LEU A 30 -0.01 -15.52 3.69
CA LEU A 30 -0.70 -16.81 3.60
C LEU A 30 -1.19 -17.22 4.99
N GLY A 31 -2.38 -17.82 5.07
CA GLY A 31 -2.81 -18.49 6.30
C GLY A 31 -3.08 -17.58 7.48
N ARG A 32 -3.63 -16.39 7.25
CA ARG A 32 -4.15 -15.55 8.34
C ARG A 32 -5.20 -16.30 9.17
N ALA A 33 -5.38 -15.87 10.42
CA ALA A 33 -6.33 -16.50 11.33
C ALA A 33 -7.74 -16.60 10.71
N GLY A 34 -8.29 -17.82 10.65
CA GLY A 34 -9.59 -18.08 10.01
C GLY A 34 -9.53 -18.37 8.51
N ARG A 35 -8.35 -18.38 7.88
CA ARG A 35 -8.12 -18.73 6.46
C ARG A 35 -7.36 -20.06 6.32
N LYS A 36 -7.33 -20.63 5.11
CA LYS A 36 -6.50 -21.82 4.82
C LYS A 36 -5.02 -21.45 4.80
N ALA A 37 -4.14 -22.39 5.12
CA ALA A 37 -2.69 -22.16 5.22
C ALA A 37 -2.05 -21.65 3.91
N ASP A 38 -2.64 -21.99 2.76
CA ASP A 38 -2.22 -21.58 1.42
C ASP A 38 -3.07 -20.43 0.85
N GLU A 39 -4.01 -19.88 1.62
CA GLU A 39 -4.87 -18.80 1.20
C GLU A 39 -4.20 -17.45 1.48
N GLY A 40 -3.80 -16.77 0.40
CA GLY A 40 -3.18 -15.46 0.43
C GLY A 40 -4.18 -14.32 0.56
N THR A 41 -3.92 -13.41 1.48
CA THR A 41 -4.78 -12.26 1.75
C THR A 41 -3.95 -10.99 1.96
N PHE A 42 -4.55 -9.87 1.60
CA PHE A 42 -4.00 -8.54 1.78
C PHE A 42 -4.67 -7.80 2.94
N LEU A 43 -3.87 -7.04 3.68
CA LEU A 43 -4.35 -6.07 4.67
C LEU A 43 -3.52 -4.77 4.59
N PRO A 44 -4.06 -3.62 5.02
CA PRO A 44 -3.25 -2.46 5.30
C PRO A 44 -2.38 -2.75 6.53
N THR A 45 -1.16 -2.25 6.54
CA THR A 45 -0.26 -2.36 7.71
C THR A 45 -0.47 -1.20 8.68
N ASP A 46 -0.97 -0.06 8.19
CA ASP A 46 -1.29 1.10 8.99
C ASP A 46 -2.51 0.87 9.87
N ALA A 47 -2.39 1.14 11.17
CA ALA A 47 -3.43 0.87 12.14
C ALA A 47 -4.69 1.75 11.97
N LEU A 48 -4.54 2.99 11.50
CA LEU A 48 -5.67 3.88 11.23
C LEU A 48 -6.45 3.37 10.02
N VAL A 49 -5.74 3.01 8.94
CA VAL A 49 -6.34 2.49 7.71
C VAL A 49 -6.96 1.10 7.92
N ALA A 50 -6.30 0.23 8.69
CA ALA A 50 -6.74 -1.13 8.96
C ALA A 50 -7.98 -1.23 9.87
N LYS A 51 -8.37 -0.14 10.55
CA LYS A 51 -9.49 -0.17 11.49
C LYS A 51 -10.80 -0.57 10.80
N GLY A 52 -11.35 -1.72 11.21
CA GLY A 52 -12.57 -2.28 10.65
C GLY A 52 -12.39 -3.02 9.32
N GLN A 53 -11.18 -3.03 8.75
CA GLN A 53 -10.87 -3.76 7.53
C GLN A 53 -10.73 -5.26 7.81
N GLN A 54 -11.26 -6.08 6.91
CA GLN A 54 -11.09 -7.53 6.92
C GLN A 54 -10.16 -7.96 5.80
N ASP A 55 -9.64 -9.19 5.89
CA ASP A 55 -8.78 -9.81 4.89
C ASP A 55 -9.34 -9.68 3.46
N ALA A 56 -8.56 -9.08 2.56
CA ALA A 56 -8.91 -8.93 1.16
C ALA A 56 -8.23 -10.01 0.30
N LEU A 57 -9.00 -10.77 -0.47
CA LEU A 57 -8.46 -11.71 -1.47
C LEU A 57 -8.07 -11.04 -2.79
N ASN A 58 -8.56 -9.81 -3.00
CA ASN A 58 -8.32 -9.05 -4.22
C ASN A 58 -7.50 -7.80 -3.88
N PRO A 59 -6.31 -7.62 -4.47
CA PRO A 59 -5.47 -6.46 -4.18
C PRO A 59 -6.16 -5.13 -4.53
N ASN A 60 -7.05 -5.09 -5.54
CA ASN A 60 -7.78 -3.87 -5.88
C ASN A 60 -8.76 -3.41 -4.78
N ILE A 61 -9.24 -4.32 -3.93
CA ILE A 61 -10.08 -3.96 -2.79
C ILE A 61 -9.23 -3.29 -1.71
N ILE A 62 -8.04 -3.82 -1.45
CA ILE A 62 -7.19 -3.30 -0.38
C ILE A 62 -6.54 -1.97 -0.75
N THR A 63 -6.11 -1.81 -2.01
CA THR A 63 -5.54 -0.54 -2.47
C THR A 63 -6.60 0.55 -2.50
N ASN A 64 -7.83 0.23 -2.92
CA ASN A 64 -8.95 1.17 -2.82
C ASN A 64 -9.23 1.60 -1.37
N ARG A 65 -9.22 0.64 -0.42
CA ARG A 65 -9.36 0.95 1.01
C ARG A 65 -8.24 1.91 1.48
N VAL A 66 -6.99 1.64 1.12
CA VAL A 66 -5.86 2.48 1.52
C VAL A 66 -6.02 3.90 0.96
N CYS A 67 -6.27 4.03 -0.35
CA CYS A 67 -6.39 5.34 -0.98
C CYS A 67 -7.61 6.14 -0.48
N ASP A 68 -8.73 5.48 -0.20
CA ASP A 68 -9.91 6.11 0.39
C ASP A 68 -9.63 6.67 1.79
N GLN A 69 -8.82 5.97 2.60
CA GLN A 69 -8.53 6.43 3.95
C GLN A 69 -7.57 7.64 3.99
N LEU A 70 -6.82 7.90 2.92
CA LEU A 70 -5.90 9.04 2.83
C LEU A 70 -6.58 10.39 3.12
N THR A 71 -7.77 10.62 2.57
CA THR A 71 -8.52 11.87 2.80
C THR A 71 -9.45 11.80 4.02
N ASN A 72 -9.84 10.60 4.45
CA ASN A 72 -10.82 10.41 5.51
C ASN A 72 -10.21 10.43 6.92
N VAL A 73 -9.04 9.82 7.11
CA VAL A 73 -8.44 9.64 8.45
C VAL A 73 -6.96 9.97 8.51
N CYS A 74 -6.29 10.09 7.36
CA CYS A 74 -4.84 10.33 7.32
C CYS A 74 -4.45 11.79 7.15
N ASN A 75 -5.39 12.70 6.81
CA ASN A 75 -5.08 14.10 6.50
C ASN A 75 -4.04 14.26 5.38
N ALA A 76 -4.03 13.35 4.40
CA ALA A 76 -3.09 13.37 3.29
C ALA A 76 -3.39 14.53 2.31
N ASN A 77 -2.36 14.97 1.59
CA ASN A 77 -2.51 16.00 0.56
C ASN A 77 -2.92 15.42 -0.81
N ASP A 78 -3.33 16.31 -1.74
CA ASP A 78 -3.78 15.90 -3.07
C ASP A 78 -2.69 15.14 -3.87
N ALA A 79 -1.43 15.47 -3.66
CA ALA A 79 -0.32 14.78 -4.31
C ALA A 79 -0.20 13.32 -3.85
N ALA A 80 -0.40 13.05 -2.56
CA ALA A 80 -0.43 11.70 -2.01
C ALA A 80 -1.64 10.89 -2.50
N VAL A 81 -2.81 11.52 -2.61
CA VAL A 81 -4.01 10.87 -3.16
C VAL A 81 -3.78 10.49 -4.62
N SER A 82 -3.29 11.43 -5.44
CA SER A 82 -3.01 11.18 -6.86
C SER A 82 -1.96 10.07 -7.04
N LEU A 83 -0.91 10.06 -6.21
CA LEU A 83 0.09 9.00 -6.25
C LEU A 83 -0.49 7.63 -5.87
N CYS A 84 -1.44 7.60 -4.93
CA CYS A 84 -2.13 6.38 -4.54
C CYS A 84 -3.04 5.84 -5.64
N GLU A 85 -3.76 6.71 -6.35
CA GLU A 85 -4.58 6.33 -7.50
C GLU A 85 -3.71 5.75 -8.64
N ASP A 86 -2.55 6.36 -8.91
CA ASP A 86 -1.58 5.83 -9.87
C ASP A 86 -1.06 4.43 -9.44
N ALA A 87 -0.73 4.25 -8.16
CA ALA A 87 -0.30 2.98 -7.60
C ALA A 87 -1.40 1.91 -7.67
N GLN A 88 -2.66 2.29 -7.40
CA GLN A 88 -3.82 1.43 -7.55
C GLN A 88 -4.01 0.99 -9.02
N ALA A 89 -3.87 1.91 -9.98
CA ALA A 89 -3.95 1.59 -11.40
C ALA A 89 -2.83 0.63 -11.84
N GLN A 90 -1.60 0.83 -11.32
CA GLN A 90 -0.49 -0.10 -11.53
C GLN A 90 -0.81 -1.51 -11.01
N VAL A 91 -1.33 -1.62 -9.79
CA VAL A 91 -1.75 -2.90 -9.20
C VAL A 91 -2.83 -3.59 -10.04
N ALA A 92 -3.81 -2.84 -10.53
CA ALA A 92 -4.85 -3.38 -11.40
C ALA A 92 -4.26 -3.93 -12.71
N ALA A 93 -3.25 -3.27 -13.27
CA ALA A 93 -2.57 -3.70 -14.50
C ALA A 93 -1.66 -4.92 -14.30
N LEU A 94 -1.07 -5.12 -13.12
CA LEU A 94 -0.20 -6.27 -12.84
C LEU A 94 -0.94 -7.60 -12.92
N GLY A 95 -2.19 -7.65 -12.45
CA GLY A 95 -3.00 -8.87 -12.40
C GLY A 95 -2.51 -9.95 -11.43
N THR A 96 -1.38 -9.73 -10.75
CA THR A 96 -0.84 -10.62 -9.71
C THR A 96 -1.65 -10.50 -8.41
N LYS A 97 -1.59 -11.54 -7.57
CA LYS A 97 -2.33 -11.62 -6.28
C LYS A 97 -1.45 -12.26 -5.21
N ASP A 98 -0.22 -11.79 -5.12
CA ASP A 98 0.80 -12.33 -4.22
C ASP A 98 1.64 -11.19 -3.61
N ALA A 99 2.70 -11.56 -2.89
CA ALA A 99 3.58 -10.60 -2.24
C ALA A 99 4.21 -9.56 -3.20
N SER A 100 4.39 -9.90 -4.49
CA SER A 100 4.89 -8.95 -5.48
C SER A 100 3.91 -7.79 -5.73
N THR A 101 2.59 -8.05 -5.61
CA THR A 101 1.56 -7.01 -5.73
C THR A 101 1.64 -6.02 -4.59
N ALA A 102 1.82 -6.50 -3.35
CA ALA A 102 2.01 -5.66 -2.18
C ALA A 102 3.29 -4.83 -2.29
N ALA A 103 4.40 -5.46 -2.69
CA ALA A 103 5.67 -4.78 -2.89
C ALA A 103 5.58 -3.69 -3.98
N ALA A 104 4.90 -3.97 -5.10
CA ALA A 104 4.74 -3.00 -6.18
C ALA A 104 3.92 -1.77 -5.75
N PHE A 105 2.83 -1.98 -4.98
CA PHE A 105 2.05 -0.88 -4.44
C PHE A 105 2.86 -0.02 -3.48
N ASN A 106 3.54 -0.65 -2.50
CA ASN A 106 4.33 0.06 -1.49
C ASN A 106 5.48 0.85 -2.14
N ALA A 107 6.17 0.24 -3.10
CA ALA A 107 7.26 0.90 -3.82
C ALA A 107 6.78 2.10 -4.64
N ALA A 108 5.58 2.03 -5.25
CA ALA A 108 5.00 3.16 -5.98
C ALA A 108 4.73 4.36 -5.05
N LEU A 109 4.35 4.10 -3.79
CA LEU A 109 4.15 5.13 -2.77
C LEU A 109 5.45 5.60 -2.10
N GLY A 110 6.56 4.87 -2.28
CA GLY A 110 7.88 5.23 -1.75
C GLY A 110 8.28 4.52 -0.47
N PHE A 111 7.70 3.34 -0.18
CA PHE A 111 8.00 2.51 0.99
C PHE A 111 8.65 1.18 0.61
#